data_AF-A0A9W9AVB2-F1
#
_entry.id   AF-A0A9W9AVB2-F1
#
_cell.length_a   1.000
_cell.length_b   1.000
_cell.length_c   1.000
_cell.angle_alpha   90.00
_cell.angle_beta   90.00
_cell.angle_gamma   90.00
#
_symmetry.space_group_name_H-M   'P 1'
#
loop_
_entity.id
_entity.type
_entity.pdbx_description
1 polymer ?
#
loop_
_entity_poly.entity_id
_entity_poly.type
_entity_poly.pdbx_seq_one_letter_code
_entity_poly.pdbx_strand_id
1 'polypeptide(L)' 'MNALSRREEETLLKTVKAQALKECDPFVKDFADCMSGRLISVAWACKDKLKLVEACMVK' A
#
# COMPACT_ATOMS: atom_id res chain seq x y z
N MET A 1 -5.22 -3.12 27.82
CA MET A 1 -5.44 -3.28 26.37
C MET A 1 -6.92 -3.57 26.17
N ASN A 2 -7.68 -2.60 25.67
CA ASN A 2 -9.07 -2.86 25.28
C ASN A 2 -9.02 -3.74 24.02
N ALA A 3 -9.69 -4.90 24.07
CA ALA A 3 -9.92 -5.68 22.87
C ALA A 3 -10.84 -4.84 21.98
N LEU A 4 -10.28 -4.30 20.89
CA LEU A 4 -11.06 -3.60 19.88
C LEU A 4 -12.08 -4.58 19.30
N SER A 5 -13.28 -4.10 19.01
CA SER A 5 -14.23 -4.88 18.25
C SER A 5 -13.68 -5.10 16.84
N ARG A 6 -13.94 -6.26 16.24
CA ARG A 6 -13.48 -6.61 14.88
C ARG A 6 -13.83 -5.54 13.83
N ARG A 7 -14.92 -4.80 14.04
CA ARG A 7 -15.35 -3.66 13.19
C ARG A 7 -14.46 -2.43 13.38
N GLU A 8 -14.05 -2.16 14.62
CA GLU A 8 -13.15 -1.05 14.94
C GLU A 8 -11.75 -1.32 14.43
N GLU A 9 -11.25 -2.55 14.55
CA GLU A 9 -9.99 -2.98 13.95
C GLU A 9 -10.00 -2.79 12.42
N GLU A 10 -11.07 -3.21 11.75
CA GLU A 10 -11.20 -3.03 10.30
C GLU A 10 -11.27 -1.55 9.91
N THR A 11 -11.96 -0.73 10.70
CA THR A 11 -12.05 0.72 10.46
C THR A 11 -10.70 1.39 10.67
N LEU A 12 -9.98 1.03 11.73
CA LEU A 12 -8.63 1.53 12.01
C LEU A 12 -7.67 1.13 10.90
N LEU A 13 -7.66 -0.14 10.49
CA LEU A 13 -6.84 -0.61 9.36
C LEU A 13 -7.12 0.16 8.07
N LYS A 14 -8.41 0.43 7.76
CA LYS A 14 -8.78 1.23 6.59
C LYS A 14 -8.30 2.68 6.69
N THR A 15 -8.48 3.32 7.84
CA THR A 15 -8.06 4.72 8.04
C THR A 15 -6.55 4.89 7.98
N VAL A 16 -5.79 4.02 8.66
CA VAL A 16 -4.32 4.02 8.66
C VAL A 16 -3.80 3.73 7.25
N LYS A 17 -4.37 2.73 6.56
CA LYS A 17 -3.98 2.44 5.17
C LYS A 17 -4.25 3.62 4.24
N ALA A 18 -5.38 4.30 4.39
CA ALA A 18 -5.71 5.48 3.57
C ALA A 18 -4.76 6.67 3.85
N GLN A 19 -4.31 6.83 5.09
CA GLN A 19 -3.32 7.85 5.46
C GLN A 19 -1.94 7.50 4.90
N ALA A 20 -1.46 6.26 5.11
CA ALA A 20 -0.19 5.79 4.58
C ALA A 20 -0.13 5.87 3.05
N LEU A 21 -1.25 5.60 2.35
CA LEU A 21 -1.34 5.77 0.91
C LEU A 21 -1.21 7.22 0.46
N LYS A 22 -1.67 8.20 1.24
CA LYS A 22 -1.53 9.63 0.92
C LYS A 22 -0.11 10.13 1.14
N GLU A 23 0.57 9.66 2.18
CA GLU A 23 1.97 10.06 2.45
C GLU A 23 2.94 9.47 1.42
N CYS A 24 2.65 8.25 0.97
CA CYS A 24 3.46 7.52 -0.02
C CYS A 24 2.97 7.69 -1.48
N ASP A 25 2.10 8.66 -1.74
CA ASP A 25 1.50 8.95 -3.05
C ASP A 25 2.48 8.94 -4.25
N PRO A 26 3.70 9.54 -4.19
CA PRO A 26 4.64 9.48 -5.31
C PRO A 26 5.12 8.07 -5.64
N PHE A 27 5.34 7.22 -4.63
CA PHE A 27 5.77 5.84 -4.84
C PHE A 27 4.63 4.96 -5.34
N VAL A 28 3.41 5.23 -4.87
CA VAL A 28 2.19 4.54 -5.31
C VAL A 28 1.90 4.85 -6.78
N LYS A 29 2.08 6.11 -7.22
CA LYS A 29 1.95 6.51 -8.63
C LYS A 29 2.94 5.77 -9.52
N ASP A 30 4.22 5.76 -9.14
CA ASP A 30 5.27 5.02 -9.84
C ASP A 30 4.95 3.52 -9.98
N PHE A 31 4.37 2.92 -8.94
CA PHE A 31 3.94 1.54 -8.97
C PHE A 31 2.71 1.34 -9.88
N ALA A 32 1.74 2.25 -9.83
CA ALA A 32 0.55 2.23 -10.68
C ALA A 32 0.90 2.38 -12.17
N ASP A 33 1.85 3.26 -12.50
CA ASP A 33 2.37 3.42 -13.86
C ASP A 33 3.04 2.13 -14.36
N CYS A 34 3.80 1.45 -13.49
CA CYS A 34 4.40 0.16 -13.81
C CYS A 34 3.35 -0.95 -14.05
N MET A 35 2.22 -0.90 -13.33
CA MET A 35 1.11 -1.84 -13.47
C MET A 35 0.22 -1.57 -14.68
N SER A 36 0.10 -0.32 -15.14
CA SER A 36 -0.89 0.09 -16.14
C SER A 36 -0.77 -0.60 -17.51
N GLY A 37 0.31 -1.33 -17.77
CA GLY A 37 0.52 -2.09 -19.01
C GLY A 37 0.81 -3.58 -18.82
N ARG A 38 0.74 -4.11 -17.59
CA ARG A 38 1.12 -5.49 -17.28
C ARG A 38 0.03 -6.13 -16.43
N LEU A 39 -0.54 -7.25 -16.89
CA LEU A 39 -1.55 -8.00 -16.12
C LEU A 39 -0.96 -9.22 -15.40
N ILE A 40 -0.02 -9.91 -16.04
CA ILE A 40 0.54 -11.18 -15.53
C ILE A 40 1.94 -10.96 -14.94
N SER A 41 2.72 -10.04 -15.51
CA SER A 41 4.13 -9.86 -15.18
C SER A 41 4.42 -8.85 -14.07
N VAL A 42 3.39 -8.29 -13.43
CA VAL A 42 3.52 -7.25 -12.40
C VAL A 42 4.37 -7.71 -11.22
N ALA A 43 4.13 -8.94 -10.75
CA ALA A 43 4.75 -9.47 -9.54
C ALA A 43 6.28 -9.51 -9.60
N TRP A 44 6.86 -9.67 -10.79
CA TRP A 44 8.31 -9.66 -11.00
C TRP A 44 8.82 -8.35 -11.62
N ALA A 45 8.06 -7.74 -12.55
CA ALA A 45 8.50 -6.53 -13.24
C ALA A 45 8.47 -5.27 -12.37
N CYS A 46 7.51 -5.19 -11.44
CA CYS A 46 7.31 -4.01 -10.58
C CYS A 46 7.71 -4.27 -9.13
N LYS A 47 8.43 -5.38 -8.86
CA LYS A 47 8.84 -5.81 -7.51
C LYS A 47 9.64 -4.74 -6.78
N ASP A 48 10.53 -4.05 -7.49
CA ASP A 48 11.37 -3.02 -6.88
C ASP A 48 10.57 -1.76 -6.51
N LYS A 49 9.58 -1.39 -7.34
CA LYS A 49 8.64 -0.30 -7.04
C LYS A 49 7.72 -0.66 -5.87
N LEU A 50 7.28 -1.92 -5.79
CA LEU A 50 6.50 -2.42 -4.65
C LEU A 50 7.28 -2.31 -3.33
N LYS A 51 8.56 -2.69 -3.32
CA LYS A 51 9.41 -2.55 -2.12
C LYS A 51 9.56 -1.11 -1.64
N LEU A 52 9.55 -0.13 -2.55
CA LEU A 52 9.63 1.28 -2.18
C LEU A 52 8.33 1.75 -1.50
N VAL A 53 7.18 1.29 -2.00
CA VAL A 53 5.88 1.55 -1.36
C VAL A 53 5.84 0.89 0.03
N GLU A 54 6.27 -0.37 0.15
CA GLU A 54 6.35 -1.08 1.44
C GLU A 54 7.30 -0.38 2.42
N ALA A 55 8.49 0.02 1.96
CA ALA A 55 9.46 0.76 2.78
C ALA A 55 8.92 2.11 3.25
N CYS A 56 8.03 2.74 2.49
CA CYS A 56 7.37 3.98 2.86
C CYS A 56 6.23 3.74 3.88
N MET A 57 5.46 2.64 3.74
CA MET A 57 4.33 2.32 4.63
C MET A 57 4.74 1.72 5.98
N VAL A 58 5.94 1.13 6.09
CA VAL A 58 6.47 0.53 7.32
C VAL A 58 7.19 1.56 8.21
N LYS A 59 7.35 2.80 7.73
CA LYS A 59 8.04 3.88 8.44
C LYS A 59 7.12 4.58 9.44
#